data_AF-A0AAP4Y4R4-F1
#
_entry.id   AF-A0AAP4Y4R4-F1
#
_cell.length_a   1.000
_cell.length_b   1.000
_cell.length_c   1.000
_cell.angle_alpha   90.00
_cell.angle_beta   90.00
_cell.angle_gamma   90.00
#
_symmetry.space_group_name_H-M   'P 1'
#
loop_
_entity.id
_entity.type
_entity.pdbx_description
1 polymer ?
#
loop_
_entity_poly.entity_id
_entity_poly.type
_entity_poly.pdbx_seq_one_letter_code
_entity_poly.pdbx_strand_id
1 'polypeptide(L)'
;MSATKTLAAALVLGLGLGAPAALQAQGHGQQMSQMQQQMQRMQDQMQRMNRIQDRIHQMDRQLDRQLDQLRARDQDRARDGTGDQDRDRIRDQLRQHQQLQDMLGSTGDMVRQMTRSMEQLRQMAGDPGLAGDPAMTRNMEQIQERFRNMADQTDECLKLMEQIQQRLQEHAQAGTGGDA
;
A
#
# COMPACT_ATOMS: atom_id res chain seq x y z
N MET A 1 40.28 -10.26 66.41
CA MET A 1 40.45 -11.66 66.85
C MET A 1 40.02 -12.56 65.71
N SER A 2 40.90 -13.52 65.36
CA SER A 2 40.65 -14.72 64.54
C SER A 2 40.36 -14.50 63.04
N ALA A 3 40.87 -15.23 62.06
CA ALA A 3 41.98 -16.17 61.86
C ALA A 3 41.93 -16.47 60.34
N THR A 4 42.92 -16.11 59.53
CA THR A 4 43.88 -17.03 58.90
C THR A 4 43.34 -18.38 58.37
N LYS A 5 43.81 -18.72 57.16
CA LYS A 5 43.82 -20.03 56.43
C LYS A 5 42.68 -20.16 55.38
N THR A 6 42.89 -20.56 54.11
CA THR A 6 44.04 -21.18 53.44
C THR A 6 43.89 -21.07 51.92
N LEU A 7 45.02 -20.79 51.27
CA LEU A 7 45.43 -21.15 49.90
C LEU A 7 44.71 -22.34 49.23
N ALA A 8 44.34 -22.15 47.96
CA ALA A 8 44.62 -23.12 46.89
C ALA A 8 44.73 -22.40 45.54
N ALA A 9 45.97 -22.14 45.14
CA ALA A 9 46.35 -21.77 43.80
C ALA A 9 46.27 -23.02 42.90
N ALA A 10 45.55 -22.91 41.78
CA ALA A 10 45.68 -23.82 40.65
C ALA A 10 45.86 -22.97 39.40
N LEU A 11 47.10 -22.52 39.23
CA LEU A 11 47.57 -21.74 38.09
C LEU A 11 47.96 -22.73 37.00
N VAL A 12 47.01 -23.08 36.13
CA VAL A 12 47.28 -23.91 34.94
C VAL A 12 47.72 -22.97 33.81
N LEU A 13 49.04 -22.77 33.74
CA LEU A 13 49.75 -22.17 32.61
C LEU A 13 49.72 -23.14 31.42
N GLY A 14 48.64 -23.08 30.64
CA GLY A 14 48.58 -23.66 29.30
C GLY A 14 49.08 -22.65 28.27
N LEU A 15 50.41 -22.55 28.09
CA LEU A 15 51.03 -21.88 26.95
C LEU A 15 50.86 -22.74 25.69
N GLY A 16 49.63 -22.73 25.15
CA GLY A 16 49.33 -23.21 23.80
C GLY A 16 49.33 -22.03 22.85
N LEU A 17 50.43 -21.84 22.11
CA LEU A 17 50.49 -20.99 20.92
C LEU A 17 49.64 -21.62 19.80
N GLY A 18 48.33 -21.49 19.91
CA GLY A 18 47.35 -21.88 18.90
C GLY A 18 46.27 -20.81 18.87
N ALA A 19 46.43 -19.83 17.98
CA ALA A 19 45.56 -18.67 17.88
C ALA A 19 44.08 -19.08 17.71
N PRO A 20 43.18 -18.74 18.65
CA PRO A 20 41.76 -18.92 18.44
C PRO A 20 41.23 -17.78 17.56
N ALA A 21 41.45 -17.86 16.25
CA ALA A 21 40.83 -16.95 15.27
C ALA A 21 39.36 -17.32 14.97
N ALA A 22 38.79 -18.34 15.63
CA ALA A 22 37.51 -18.93 15.24
C ALA A 22 36.26 -18.37 15.97
N LEU A 23 36.40 -17.43 16.92
CA LEU A 23 35.28 -17.05 17.81
C LEU A 23 34.55 -15.75 17.46
N GLN A 24 34.77 -15.16 16.28
CA GLN A 24 34.03 -13.96 15.83
C GLN A 24 33.00 -14.20 14.71
N ALA A 25 32.91 -15.41 14.16
CA ALA A 25 31.98 -15.70 13.06
C ALA A 25 30.54 -16.07 13.51
N GLN A 26 30.30 -16.30 14.81
CA GLN A 26 29.04 -16.90 15.28
C GLN A 26 27.92 -15.89 15.61
N GLY A 27 28.20 -14.58 15.58
CA GLY A 27 27.21 -13.52 15.86
C GLY A 27 26.43 -12.99 14.65
N HIS A 28 26.89 -13.27 13.42
CA HIS A 28 26.34 -12.64 12.20
C HIS A 28 25.12 -13.36 11.61
N GLY A 29 24.84 -14.60 12.02
CA GLY A 29 23.77 -15.42 11.43
C GLY A 29 22.35 -15.03 11.86
N GLN A 30 22.17 -14.48 13.06
CA GLN A 30 20.84 -14.11 13.57
C GLN A 30 20.28 -12.84 12.94
N GLN A 31 21.13 -11.89 12.54
CA GLN A 31 20.66 -10.63 11.96
C GLN A 31 20.18 -10.81 10.51
N MET A 32 20.82 -11.72 9.76
CA MET A 32 20.51 -11.95 8.36
C MET A 32 19.13 -12.60 8.16
N SER A 33 18.70 -13.48 9.07
CA SER A 33 17.39 -14.14 8.98
C SER A 33 16.21 -13.20 9.23
N GLN A 34 16.37 -12.21 10.09
CA GLN A 34 15.34 -11.19 10.33
C GLN A 34 15.15 -10.28 9.10
N MET A 35 16.25 -9.89 8.46
CA MET A 35 16.21 -9.07 7.24
C MET A 35 15.50 -9.80 6.09
N GLN A 36 15.71 -11.12 5.97
CA GLN A 36 15.08 -11.92 4.93
C GLN A 36 13.55 -11.97 5.07
N GLN A 37 13.03 -12.08 6.29
CA GLN A 37 11.57 -12.00 6.54
C GLN A 37 10.99 -10.63 6.19
N GLN A 38 11.70 -9.55 6.51
CA GLN A 38 11.25 -8.19 6.21
C GLN A 38 11.12 -7.99 4.69
N MET A 39 12.08 -8.51 3.92
CA MET A 39 12.06 -8.40 2.47
C MET A 39 10.86 -9.12 1.85
N GLN A 40 10.48 -10.27 2.42
CA GLN A 40 9.34 -11.05 1.94
C GLN A 40 8.01 -10.33 2.16
N ARG A 41 7.81 -9.72 3.34
CA ARG A 41 6.63 -8.88 3.62
C ARG A 41 6.50 -7.71 2.65
N MET A 42 7.63 -7.08 2.31
CA MET A 42 7.65 -5.96 1.37
C MET A 42 7.25 -6.38 -0.04
N GLN A 43 7.66 -7.57 -0.49
CA GLN A 43 7.25 -8.11 -1.78
C GLN A 43 5.74 -8.36 -1.85
N ASP A 44 5.17 -8.97 -0.81
CA ASP A 44 3.72 -9.19 -0.73
C ASP A 44 2.94 -7.86 -0.78
N GLN A 45 3.47 -6.83 -0.11
CA GLN A 45 2.86 -5.51 -0.08
C GLN A 45 2.92 -4.81 -1.45
N MET A 46 4.04 -4.90 -2.17
CA MET A 46 4.14 -4.39 -3.54
C MET A 46 3.17 -5.11 -4.48
N GLN A 47 3.04 -6.43 -4.38
CA GLN A 47 2.07 -7.18 -5.18
C GLN A 47 0.62 -6.76 -4.89
N ARG A 48 0.31 -6.45 -3.63
CA ARG A 48 -0.99 -5.89 -3.26
C ARG A 48 -1.21 -4.51 -3.88
N MET A 49 -0.21 -3.64 -3.84
CA MET A 49 -0.31 -2.32 -4.46
C MET A 49 -0.49 -2.37 -5.97
N ASN A 50 0.22 -3.26 -6.66
CA ASN A 50 0.04 -3.45 -8.11
C ASN A 50 -1.41 -3.87 -8.43
N ARG A 51 -2.00 -4.77 -7.63
CA ARG A 51 -3.41 -5.16 -7.79
C ARG A 51 -4.37 -3.99 -7.56
N ILE A 52 -4.11 -3.15 -6.55
CA ILE A 52 -4.90 -1.94 -6.28
C ILE A 52 -4.79 -0.99 -7.47
N GLN A 53 -3.58 -0.78 -8.00
CA GLN A 53 -3.32 0.09 -9.15
C GLN A 53 -4.06 -0.41 -10.40
N ASP A 54 -3.99 -1.71 -10.70
CA ASP A 54 -4.70 -2.32 -11.83
C ASP A 54 -6.21 -2.11 -11.72
N ARG A 55 -6.75 -2.26 -10.50
CA ARG A 55 -8.17 -2.07 -10.20
C ARG A 55 -8.59 -0.60 -10.37
N ILE A 56 -7.76 0.36 -9.94
CA ILE A 56 -7.97 1.80 -10.19
C ILE A 56 -8.03 2.06 -11.70
N HIS A 57 -7.07 1.55 -12.48
CA HIS A 57 -7.05 1.73 -13.94
C HIS A 57 -8.25 1.06 -14.64
N GLN A 58 -8.76 -0.05 -14.09
CA GLN A 58 -9.97 -0.69 -14.60
C GLN A 58 -11.21 0.17 -14.33
N MET A 59 -11.36 0.68 -13.10
CA MET A 59 -12.46 1.57 -12.72
C MET A 59 -12.44 2.87 -13.51
N ASP A 60 -11.29 3.49 -13.67
CA ASP A 60 -11.10 4.74 -14.42
C ASP A 60 -11.62 4.60 -15.85
N ARG A 61 -11.20 3.55 -16.56
CA ARG A 61 -11.70 3.22 -17.91
C ARG A 61 -13.19 2.89 -17.96
N GLN A 62 -13.75 2.33 -16.88
CA GLN A 62 -15.18 2.08 -16.80
C GLN A 62 -15.96 3.38 -16.63
N LEU A 63 -15.48 4.30 -15.79
CA LEU A 63 -16.09 5.62 -15.59
C LEU A 63 -16.01 6.49 -16.83
N ASP A 64 -14.88 6.51 -17.53
CA ASP A 64 -14.74 7.26 -18.79
C ASP A 64 -15.79 6.82 -19.81
N ARG A 65 -15.97 5.51 -20.00
CA ARG A 65 -17.00 4.98 -20.90
C ARG A 65 -18.42 5.35 -20.47
N GLN A 66 -18.68 5.46 -19.16
CA GLN A 66 -19.99 5.87 -18.64
C GLN A 66 -20.21 7.38 -18.83
N LEU A 67 -19.19 8.19 -18.58
CA LEU A 67 -19.21 9.64 -18.81
C LEU A 67 -19.44 9.97 -20.29
N ASP A 68 -18.77 9.27 -21.21
CA ASP A 68 -18.95 9.46 -22.64
C ASP A 68 -20.38 9.11 -23.08
N GLN A 69 -20.96 8.04 -22.54
CA GLN A 69 -22.36 7.67 -22.79
C GLN A 69 -23.34 8.72 -22.25
N LEU A 70 -23.11 9.24 -21.04
CA LEU A 70 -23.94 10.29 -20.45
C LEU A 70 -23.87 11.59 -21.25
N ARG A 71 -22.67 11.98 -21.70
CA ARG A 71 -22.46 13.16 -22.55
C ARG A 71 -23.14 13.03 -23.90
N ALA A 72 -23.06 11.85 -24.52
CA ALA A 72 -23.78 11.57 -25.77
C ALA A 72 -25.30 11.72 -25.59
N ARG A 73 -25.86 11.13 -24.51
CA ARG A 73 -27.29 11.28 -24.18
C ARG A 73 -27.71 12.72 -23.90
N ASP A 74 -26.88 13.49 -23.18
CA ASP A 74 -27.14 14.91 -22.93
C ASP A 74 -27.18 15.71 -24.24
N GLN A 75 -26.23 15.43 -25.14
CA GLN A 75 -26.14 16.09 -26.44
C GLN A 75 -27.32 15.74 -27.36
N ASP A 76 -27.76 14.48 -27.38
CA ASP A 76 -28.92 14.04 -28.15
C ASP A 76 -30.21 14.70 -27.63
N ARG A 77 -30.44 14.68 -26.30
CA ARG A 77 -31.60 15.36 -25.70
C ARG A 77 -31.58 16.87 -25.89
N ALA A 78 -30.39 17.46 -25.91
CA ALA A 78 -30.27 18.89 -26.16
C ALA A 78 -30.74 19.30 -27.57
N ARG A 79 -30.68 18.38 -28.55
CA ARG A 79 -31.21 18.61 -29.89
C ARG A 79 -32.73 18.47 -29.97
N ASP A 80 -33.31 17.55 -29.21
CA ASP A 80 -34.75 17.25 -29.26
C ASP A 80 -35.62 18.29 -28.51
N GLY A 81 -35.01 19.18 -27.72
CA GLY A 81 -35.70 20.30 -27.06
C GLY A 81 -36.75 19.90 -26.02
N THR A 82 -36.80 18.61 -25.64
CA THR A 82 -37.78 18.05 -24.71
C THR A 82 -37.12 17.74 -23.36
N GLY A 83 -37.65 18.34 -22.28
CA GLY A 83 -37.42 17.93 -20.89
C GLY A 83 -36.29 18.66 -20.13
N ASP A 84 -36.59 19.84 -19.57
CA ASP A 84 -35.68 20.51 -18.62
C ASP A 84 -35.40 19.66 -17.38
N GLN A 85 -36.39 18.91 -16.86
CA GLN A 85 -36.21 18.02 -15.70
C GLN A 85 -35.18 16.90 -15.95
N ASP A 86 -35.11 16.40 -17.18
CA ASP A 86 -34.22 15.31 -17.53
C ASP A 86 -32.77 15.77 -17.69
N ARG A 87 -32.57 17.03 -18.10
CA ARG A 87 -31.26 17.68 -18.14
C ARG A 87 -30.65 17.87 -16.76
N ASP A 88 -31.46 18.29 -15.79
CA ASP A 88 -30.96 18.48 -14.41
C ASP A 88 -30.48 17.16 -13.81
N ARG A 89 -31.22 16.07 -14.04
CA ARG A 89 -30.80 14.71 -13.61
C ARG A 89 -29.51 14.26 -14.27
N ILE A 90 -29.34 14.48 -15.57
CA ILE A 90 -28.10 14.12 -16.28
C ILE A 90 -26.92 14.95 -15.77
N ARG A 91 -27.13 16.26 -15.53
CA ARG A 91 -26.08 17.13 -14.96
C ARG A 91 -25.65 16.68 -13.57
N ASP A 92 -26.59 16.29 -12.73
CA ASP A 92 -26.28 15.77 -11.39
C ASP A 92 -25.50 14.45 -11.47
N GLN A 93 -25.88 13.55 -12.39
CA GLN A 93 -25.12 12.33 -12.65
C GLN A 93 -23.70 12.63 -13.14
N LEU A 94 -23.54 13.56 -14.09
CA LEU A 94 -22.23 13.98 -14.60
C LEU A 94 -21.35 14.53 -13.48
N ARG A 95 -21.90 15.37 -12.58
CA ARG A 95 -21.16 15.90 -11.42
C ARG A 95 -20.71 14.79 -10.47
N GLN A 96 -21.58 13.83 -10.18
CA GLN A 96 -21.24 12.69 -9.32
C GLN A 96 -20.13 11.82 -9.94
N HIS A 97 -20.22 11.55 -11.24
CA HIS A 97 -19.17 10.82 -11.97
C HIS A 97 -17.84 11.59 -11.99
N GLN A 98 -17.87 12.90 -12.19
CA GLN A 98 -16.68 13.76 -12.14
C GLN A 98 -16.03 13.70 -10.76
N GLN A 99 -16.82 13.76 -9.68
CA GLN A 99 -16.32 13.65 -8.31
C GLN A 99 -15.70 12.28 -8.03
N LEU A 100 -16.30 11.19 -8.53
CA LEU A 100 -15.73 9.84 -8.43
C LEU A 100 -14.40 9.73 -9.20
N GLN A 101 -14.33 10.33 -10.39
CA GLN A 101 -13.10 10.38 -11.20
C GLN A 101 -11.99 11.14 -10.48
N ASP A 102 -12.29 12.30 -9.89
CA ASP A 102 -11.33 13.07 -9.09
C ASP A 102 -10.83 12.25 -7.89
N MET A 103 -11.74 11.53 -7.22
CA MET A 103 -11.40 10.67 -6.09
C MET A 103 -10.50 9.50 -6.52
N LEU A 104 -10.79 8.86 -7.65
CA LEU A 104 -9.93 7.82 -8.23
C LEU A 104 -8.57 8.36 -8.65
N GLY A 105 -8.51 9.55 -9.25
CA GLY A 105 -7.27 10.22 -9.62
C GLY A 105 -6.38 10.45 -8.39
N SER A 106 -6.94 11.04 -7.34
CA SER A 106 -6.21 11.26 -6.08
C SER A 106 -5.75 9.96 -5.41
N THR A 107 -6.58 8.92 -5.47
CA THR A 107 -6.25 7.58 -4.96
C THR A 107 -5.11 6.95 -5.77
N GLY A 108 -5.15 7.07 -7.10
CA GLY A 108 -4.11 6.60 -8.01
C GLY A 108 -2.78 7.31 -7.79
N ASP A 109 -2.79 8.62 -7.54
CA ASP A 109 -1.59 9.38 -7.19
C ASP A 109 -1.01 8.95 -5.86
N MET A 110 -1.87 8.70 -4.86
CA MET A 110 -1.46 8.19 -3.56
C MET A 110 -0.79 6.82 -3.68
N VAL A 111 -1.38 5.88 -4.43
CA VAL A 111 -0.81 4.55 -4.69
C VAL A 111 0.54 4.66 -5.39
N ARG A 112 0.64 5.51 -6.43
CA ARG A 112 1.92 5.76 -7.12
C ARG A 112 2.99 6.34 -6.21
N GLN A 113 2.62 7.24 -5.30
CA GLN A 113 3.55 7.78 -4.30
C GLN A 113 4.01 6.71 -3.31
N MET A 114 3.10 5.85 -2.85
CA MET A 114 3.43 4.72 -1.96
C MET A 114 4.38 3.72 -2.63
N THR A 115 4.11 3.33 -3.87
CA THR A 115 5.00 2.41 -4.63
C THR A 115 6.40 2.99 -4.78
N ARG A 116 6.53 4.27 -5.19
CA ARG A 116 7.83 4.95 -5.27
C ARG A 116 8.56 4.99 -3.94
N SER A 117 7.82 5.23 -2.85
CA SER A 117 8.40 5.27 -1.50
C SER A 117 8.87 3.88 -1.05
N MET A 118 8.14 2.82 -1.39
CA MET A 118 8.57 1.44 -1.13
C MET A 118 9.81 1.04 -1.94
N GLU A 119 9.87 1.42 -3.22
CA GLU A 119 11.05 1.19 -4.05
C GLU A 119 12.28 1.88 -3.48
N GLN A 120 12.13 3.14 -3.03
CA GLN A 120 13.19 3.87 -2.35
C GLN A 120 13.63 3.17 -1.05
N LEU A 121 12.69 2.69 -0.24
CA LEU A 121 13.02 1.92 0.98
C LEU A 121 13.72 0.62 0.66
N ARG A 122 13.29 -0.08 -0.39
CA ARG A 122 13.94 -1.31 -0.87
C ARG A 122 15.38 -1.04 -1.30
N GLN A 123 15.63 0.08 -1.97
CA GLN A 123 16.99 0.50 -2.33
C GLN A 123 17.83 0.80 -1.09
N MET A 124 17.29 1.53 -0.11
CA MET A 124 17.98 1.81 1.16
C MET A 124 18.23 0.54 1.98
N ALA A 125 17.29 -0.40 2.01
CA ALA A 125 17.43 -1.68 2.70
C ALA A 125 18.47 -2.60 2.05
N GLY A 126 18.73 -2.42 0.75
CA GLY A 126 19.80 -3.12 0.03
C GLY A 126 21.19 -2.51 0.25
N ASP A 127 21.29 -1.35 0.90
CA ASP A 127 22.58 -0.71 1.18
C ASP A 127 23.24 -1.34 2.41
N PRO A 128 24.39 -2.03 2.25
CA PRO A 128 25.09 -2.68 3.36
C PRO A 128 25.57 -1.69 4.43
N GLY A 129 25.74 -0.40 4.10
CA GLY A 129 26.13 0.62 5.07
C GLY A 129 25.04 0.94 6.11
N LEU A 130 23.78 0.62 5.80
CA LEU A 130 22.62 0.90 6.65
C LEU A 130 22.12 -0.33 7.43
N ALA A 131 22.59 -1.53 7.08
CA ALA A 131 22.11 -2.81 7.60
C ALA A 131 22.35 -3.04 9.12
N GLY A 132 23.06 -2.14 9.80
CA GLY A 132 23.39 -2.24 11.22
C GLY A 132 22.69 -1.24 12.14
N ASP A 133 21.92 -0.28 11.62
CA ASP A 133 21.35 0.78 12.45
C ASP A 133 19.96 0.40 13.03
N PRO A 134 19.83 0.19 14.37
CA PRO A 134 18.56 -0.16 15.00
C PRO A 134 17.50 0.96 14.95
N ALA A 135 17.90 2.22 14.74
CA ALA A 135 16.95 3.31 14.53
C ALA A 135 16.31 3.21 13.15
N MET A 136 17.10 2.85 12.14
CA MET A 136 16.64 2.61 10.77
C MET A 136 15.63 1.45 10.72
N THR A 137 15.90 0.33 11.41
CA THR A 137 14.98 -0.82 11.48
C THR A 137 13.60 -0.41 12.03
N ARG A 138 13.57 0.34 13.15
CA ARG A 138 12.32 0.85 13.73
C ARG A 138 11.58 1.79 12.79
N ASN A 139 12.31 2.67 12.10
CA ASN A 139 11.70 3.58 11.13
C ASN A 139 11.09 2.80 9.95
N MET A 140 11.79 1.77 9.44
CA MET A 140 11.25 0.90 8.39
C MET A 140 9.98 0.17 8.84
N GLU A 141 9.93 -0.34 10.07
CA GLU A 141 8.73 -0.98 10.62
C GLU A 141 7.54 -0.01 10.66
N GLN A 142 7.74 1.21 11.17
CA GLN A 142 6.69 2.24 11.20
C GLN A 142 6.19 2.60 9.80
N ILE A 143 7.11 2.74 8.85
CA ILE A 143 6.75 3.07 7.47
C ILE A 143 5.98 1.91 6.81
N GLN A 144 6.40 0.65 7.03
CA GLN A 144 5.68 -0.53 6.54
C GLN A 144 4.27 -0.60 7.10
N GLU A 145 4.10 -0.37 8.40
CA GLU A 145 2.79 -0.34 9.06
C GLU A 145 1.92 0.79 8.51
N ARG A 146 2.48 1.99 8.33
CA ARG A 146 1.78 3.11 7.71
C ARG A 146 1.29 2.77 6.30
N PHE A 147 2.14 2.17 5.47
CA PHE A 147 1.74 1.76 4.13
C PHE A 147 0.70 0.65 4.14
N ARG A 148 0.74 -0.25 5.13
CA ARG A 148 -0.25 -1.31 5.27
C ARG A 148 -1.62 -0.69 5.55
N ASN A 149 -1.68 0.21 6.52
CA ASN A 149 -2.89 0.93 6.89
C ASN A 149 -3.42 1.76 5.71
N MET A 150 -2.54 2.44 4.96
CA MET A 150 -2.94 3.18 3.76
C MET A 150 -3.46 2.26 2.64
N ALA A 151 -2.84 1.10 2.42
CA ALA A 151 -3.32 0.12 1.45
C ALA A 151 -4.69 -0.45 1.85
N ASP A 152 -4.92 -0.69 3.15
CA ASP A 152 -6.22 -1.10 3.67
C ASP A 152 -7.29 -0.02 3.46
N GLN A 153 -6.99 1.23 3.81
CA GLN A 153 -7.89 2.38 3.57
C GLN A 153 -8.19 2.58 2.08
N THR A 154 -7.18 2.39 1.23
CA THR A 154 -7.34 2.50 -0.22
C THR A 154 -8.26 1.39 -0.75
N ASP A 155 -8.08 0.15 -0.31
CA ASP A 155 -8.93 -0.96 -0.71
C ASP A 155 -10.39 -0.78 -0.25
N GLU A 156 -10.60 -0.27 0.96
CA GLU A 156 -11.93 0.11 1.46
C GLU A 156 -12.54 1.23 0.64
N CYS A 157 -11.77 2.27 0.30
CA CYS A 157 -12.21 3.37 -0.53
C CYS A 157 -12.67 2.88 -1.92
N LEU A 158 -11.89 1.99 -2.55
CA LEU A 158 -12.27 1.39 -3.84
C LEU A 158 -13.54 0.55 -3.74
N LYS A 159 -13.70 -0.24 -2.68
CA LYS A 159 -14.95 -1.00 -2.44
C LYS A 159 -16.15 -0.06 -2.28
N LEU A 160 -16.00 1.04 -1.57
CA LEU A 160 -17.06 2.05 -1.42
C LEU A 160 -17.40 2.68 -2.78
N MET A 161 -16.40 3.02 -3.60
CA MET A 161 -16.63 3.55 -4.94
C MET A 161 -17.37 2.56 -5.84
N GLU A 162 -17.00 1.27 -5.80
CA GLU A 162 -17.71 0.22 -6.54
C GLU A 162 -19.17 0.09 -6.09
N GLN A 163 -19.43 0.17 -4.78
CA GLN A 163 -20.80 0.15 -4.26
C GLN A 163 -21.61 1.37 -4.70
N ILE A 164 -20.99 2.56 -4.67
CA ILE A 164 -21.64 3.78 -5.19
C ILE A 164 -21.94 3.61 -6.68
N GLN A 165 -20.99 3.10 -7.45
CA GLN A 165 -21.18 2.86 -8.88
C GLN A 165 -22.32 1.87 -9.16
N GLN A 166 -22.41 0.77 -8.40
CA GLN A 166 -23.51 -0.20 -8.50
C GLN A 166 -24.86 0.46 -8.24
N ARG A 167 -24.97 1.26 -7.17
CA ARG A 167 -26.21 1.99 -6.85
C ARG A 167 -26.59 2.98 -7.95
N LEU A 168 -25.62 3.72 -8.49
CA LEU A 168 -25.88 4.65 -9.60
C LEU A 168 -26.42 3.92 -10.84
N GLN A 169 -25.87 2.74 -11.12
CA GLN A 169 -26.31 1.92 -12.25
C GLN A 169 -27.71 1.34 -12.03
N GLU A 170 -28.03 0.91 -10.81
CA GLU A 170 -29.37 0.45 -10.43
C GLU A 170 -30.41 1.57 -10.55
N HIS A 171 -30.10 2.77 -10.05
CA HIS A 171 -30.97 3.94 -10.17
C HIS A 171 -31.23 4.34 -11.63
N ALA A 172 -30.20 4.26 -12.48
CA ALA A 172 -30.35 4.54 -13.91
C ALA A 172 -31.28 3.53 -14.62
N GLN A 173 -31.30 2.27 -14.19
CA GLN A 173 -32.18 1.24 -14.75
C GLN A 173 -33.61 1.34 -14.22
N ALA A 174 -33.79 1.55 -12.91
CA ALA A 174 -35.09 1.65 -12.28
C ALA A 174 -35.94 2.81 -12.83
N GLY A 175 -35.30 3.92 -13.23
CA GLY A 175 -36.00 5.06 -13.83
C GLY A 175 -36.57 4.83 -15.24
N THR A 176 -36.19 3.74 -15.91
CA THR A 176 -36.64 3.44 -17.30
C THR A 176 -37.78 2.43 -17.40
N GLY A 177 -38.13 1.72 -16.32
CA GLY A 177 -39.11 0.63 -16.33
C GLY A 177 -40.47 0.94 -15.69
N GLY A 178 -40.72 2.18 -15.25
CA GLY A 178 -41.90 2.53 -14.43
C GLY A 178 -43.13 3.08 -15.18
N ASP A 179 -43.06 3.29 -16.50
CA ASP A 179 -44.13 3.90 -17.32
C ASP A 179 -44.65 2.94 -18.41
N ALA A 180 -44.93 1.68 -18.04
CA ALA A 180 -45.57 0.69 -18.92
C ALA A 180 -46.92 0.23 -18.36
#